data_AF-A0A437AI06-F1
#
_entry.id   AF-A0A437AI06-F1
#
_cell.length_a   1.000
_cell.length_b   1.000
_cell.length_c   1.000
_cell.angle_alpha   90.00
_cell.angle_beta   90.00
_cell.angle_gamma   90.00
#
_symmetry.space_group_name_H-M   'P 1'
#
loop_
_entity.id
_entity.type
_entity.pdbx_description
1 polymer ?
#
loop_
_entity_poly.entity_id
_entity_poly.type
_entity_poly.pdbx_seq_one_letter_code
_entity_poly.pdbx_strand_id
1 'polypeptide(L)'
;MLNYLLKLSKINQSHCDSSDYNRFFYLCEQFVKREGYKCKKIENEIINLYSETTNNLIKSNLIILLAYYDVDLIINFEDDDLLDSYLFFLSFRKRYLKEKERIVKLLYQSYWLKNLYLILKNDEFKEEIENFIDSDTQINDKLKLMTNINYFTNIDHFLKYLGDKNKYTCFLAYELIYLYKEKGNNLVIKELQVDDLINFLYFSFDFLEEKEEILCCVKENNLCRLKSILKKYLKCVKDLKIDKRVEGLKVFNKLDSGSELEVEEENFDYLFDSSSYKDMCDCIE
;
A
#
# COMPACT_ATOMS: atom_id res chain seq x y z
N MET A 1 7.28 -0.92 -30.20
CA MET A 1 7.46 -1.93 -29.14
C MET A 1 7.76 -3.34 -29.61
N LEU A 2 6.94 -3.99 -30.46
CA LEU A 2 7.16 -5.39 -30.88
C LEU A 2 8.59 -5.68 -31.36
N ASN A 3 9.16 -4.82 -32.21
CA ASN A 3 10.53 -4.98 -32.72
C ASN A 3 11.59 -4.95 -31.61
N TYR A 4 11.39 -4.17 -30.55
CA TYR A 4 12.30 -4.14 -29.39
C TYR A 4 12.20 -5.42 -28.58
N LEU A 5 10.97 -5.90 -28.31
CA LEU A 5 10.75 -7.15 -27.58
C LEU A 5 11.34 -8.37 -28.30
N LEU A 6 11.33 -8.39 -29.64
CA LEU A 6 11.92 -9.46 -30.45
C LEU A 6 13.47 -9.44 -30.47
N LYS A 7 14.09 -8.39 -29.94
CA LYS A 7 15.55 -8.27 -29.79
C LYS A 7 15.95 -7.98 -28.34
N LEU A 8 15.08 -8.30 -27.38
CA LEU A 8 15.22 -7.88 -25.97
C LEU A 8 16.54 -8.36 -25.37
N SER A 9 16.99 -9.57 -25.72
CA SER A 9 18.30 -10.11 -25.30
C SER A 9 19.49 -9.22 -25.65
N LYS A 10 19.35 -8.33 -26.63
CA LYS A 10 20.39 -7.39 -27.07
C LYS A 10 20.38 -6.05 -26.33
N ILE A 11 19.52 -5.88 -25.33
CA ILE A 11 19.51 -4.64 -24.55
C ILE A 11 20.88 -4.41 -23.92
N ASN A 12 21.40 -3.20 -24.02
CA ASN A 12 22.64 -2.80 -23.39
C ASN A 12 22.42 -2.81 -21.87
N GLN A 13 22.97 -3.80 -21.17
CA GLN A 13 22.79 -3.96 -19.73
C GLN A 13 23.65 -3.01 -18.87
N SER A 14 24.57 -2.27 -19.53
CA SER A 14 25.47 -1.30 -18.91
C SER A 14 25.03 0.15 -19.10
N HIS A 15 23.81 0.38 -19.61
CA HIS A 15 23.25 1.74 -19.71
C HIS A 15 23.19 2.41 -18.34
N CYS A 16 23.62 3.67 -18.27
CA CYS A 16 23.82 4.38 -17.02
C CYS A 16 22.52 4.96 -16.43
N ASP A 17 21.50 5.20 -17.26
CA ASP A 17 20.25 5.81 -16.82
C ASP A 17 19.19 4.75 -16.50
N SER A 18 18.95 4.54 -15.21
CA SER A 18 17.92 3.63 -14.70
C SER A 18 16.48 4.03 -15.11
N SER A 19 16.23 5.31 -15.37
CA SER A 19 14.89 5.81 -15.72
C SER A 19 14.49 5.36 -17.13
N ASP A 20 15.44 5.27 -18.05
CA ASP A 20 15.23 4.77 -19.40
C ASP A 20 14.78 3.31 -19.40
N TYR A 21 15.39 2.46 -18.57
CA TYR A 21 14.92 1.07 -18.42
C TYR A 21 13.51 1.02 -17.88
N ASN A 22 13.21 1.77 -16.81
CA ASN A 22 11.88 1.77 -16.21
C ASN A 22 10.80 2.21 -17.21
N ARG A 23 11.06 3.28 -17.98
CA ARG A 23 10.15 3.77 -19.02
C ARG A 23 9.97 2.74 -20.15
N PHE A 24 11.07 2.15 -20.61
CA PHE A 24 11.06 1.10 -21.63
C PHE A 24 10.27 -0.14 -21.19
N PHE A 25 10.53 -0.64 -19.98
CA PHE A 25 9.86 -1.83 -19.45
C PHE A 25 8.40 -1.57 -19.11
N TYR A 26 8.04 -0.36 -18.65
CA TYR A 26 6.65 0.05 -18.50
C TYR A 26 5.91 -0.01 -19.84
N LEU A 27 6.48 0.52 -20.92
CA LEU A 27 5.86 0.42 -22.26
C LEU A 27 5.81 -1.02 -22.79
N CYS A 28 6.80 -1.85 -22.46
CA CYS A 28 6.75 -3.29 -22.74
C CYS A 28 5.58 -3.95 -22.02
N GLU A 29 5.39 -3.65 -20.73
CA GLU A 29 4.29 -4.18 -19.92
C GLU A 29 2.94 -3.78 -20.53
N GLN A 30 2.73 -2.50 -20.85
CA GLN A 30 1.51 -2.02 -21.48
C GLN A 30 1.25 -2.70 -22.83
N PHE A 31 2.29 -2.88 -23.64
CA PHE A 31 2.19 -3.58 -24.92
C PHE A 31 1.79 -5.04 -24.74
N VAL A 32 2.49 -5.77 -23.87
CA VAL A 32 2.23 -7.19 -23.59
C VAL A 32 0.81 -7.36 -23.03
N LYS A 33 0.36 -6.43 -22.19
CA LYS A 33 -0.98 -6.39 -21.61
C LYS A 33 -2.10 -6.20 -22.65
N ARG A 34 -1.89 -5.35 -23.66
CA ARG A 34 -2.88 -5.06 -24.72
C ARG A 34 -2.97 -6.16 -25.78
N GLU A 35 -1.83 -6.67 -26.24
CA GLU A 35 -1.76 -7.53 -27.43
C GLU A 35 -1.98 -9.04 -27.15
N GLY A 36 -2.17 -9.44 -25.90
CA GLY A 36 -2.51 -10.83 -25.55
C GLY A 36 -1.39 -11.84 -25.81
N TYR A 37 -0.33 -11.79 -24.98
CA TYR A 37 0.48 -12.90 -24.43
C TYR A 37 0.73 -14.23 -25.18
N LYS A 38 0.82 -14.31 -26.51
CA LYS A 38 1.04 -15.61 -27.20
C LYS A 38 2.27 -15.68 -28.10
N CYS A 39 3.11 -14.66 -28.14
CA CYS A 39 4.33 -14.72 -28.92
C CYS A 39 5.43 -15.48 -28.16
N LYS A 40 5.55 -16.79 -28.43
CA LYS A 40 6.60 -17.63 -27.85
C LYS A 40 8.02 -17.13 -28.14
N LYS A 41 8.20 -16.35 -29.22
CA LYS A 41 9.48 -15.68 -29.48
C LYS A 41 9.79 -14.61 -28.44
N ILE A 42 8.83 -13.77 -28.07
CA ILE A 42 9.02 -12.74 -27.04
C ILE A 42 9.26 -13.40 -25.68
N GLU A 43 8.49 -14.43 -25.34
CA GLU A 43 8.71 -15.23 -24.13
C GLU A 43 10.16 -15.75 -24.05
N ASN A 44 10.66 -16.36 -25.13
CA ASN A 44 12.04 -16.86 -25.19
C ASN A 44 13.07 -15.73 -25.03
N GLU A 45 12.85 -14.57 -25.65
CA GLU A 45 13.75 -13.42 -25.49
C GLU A 45 13.82 -12.90 -24.05
N ILE A 46 12.67 -12.86 -23.35
CA ILE A 46 12.59 -12.49 -21.93
C ILE A 46 13.32 -13.52 -21.07
N ILE A 47 13.09 -14.82 -21.30
CA ILE A 47 13.73 -15.91 -20.55
C ILE A 47 15.25 -15.89 -20.76
N ASN A 48 15.72 -15.73 -22.00
CA ASN A 48 17.14 -15.67 -22.33
C ASN A 48 17.80 -14.51 -21.56
N LEU A 49 17.27 -13.30 -21.68
CA LEU A 49 17.82 -12.14 -20.98
C LEU A 49 17.77 -12.32 -19.45
N TYR A 50 16.69 -12.88 -18.90
CA TYR A 50 16.56 -13.15 -17.47
C TYR A 50 17.65 -14.10 -16.96
N SER A 51 18.02 -15.10 -17.77
CA SER A 51 19.07 -16.08 -17.42
C SER A 51 20.49 -15.52 -17.53
N GLU A 52 20.71 -14.51 -18.37
CA GLU A 52 22.03 -13.95 -18.67
C GLU A 52 22.34 -12.69 -17.85
N THR A 53 21.32 -11.93 -17.44
CA THR A 53 21.52 -10.62 -16.81
C THR A 53 21.95 -10.73 -15.34
N THR A 54 22.94 -9.92 -14.98
CA THR A 54 23.35 -9.68 -13.59
C THR A 54 22.80 -8.35 -13.05
N ASN A 55 22.09 -7.57 -13.87
CA ASN A 55 21.52 -6.30 -13.49
C ASN A 55 20.17 -6.51 -12.80
N ASN A 56 20.11 -6.29 -11.47
CA ASN A 56 18.90 -6.50 -10.67
C ASN A 56 17.70 -5.65 -11.13
N LEU A 57 17.92 -4.44 -11.66
CA LEU A 57 16.84 -3.61 -12.20
C LEU A 57 16.21 -4.23 -13.43
N ILE A 58 17.03 -4.69 -14.37
CA ILE A 58 16.56 -5.38 -15.58
C ILE A 58 15.87 -6.69 -15.16
N LYS A 59 16.50 -7.46 -14.27
CA LYS A 59 15.95 -8.73 -13.78
C LYS A 59 14.59 -8.57 -13.12
N SER A 60 14.45 -7.56 -12.26
CA SER A 60 13.20 -7.19 -11.61
C SER A 60 12.08 -6.90 -12.62
N ASN A 61 12.36 -6.08 -13.63
CA ASN A 61 11.41 -5.79 -14.71
C ASN A 61 11.05 -7.03 -15.57
N LEU A 62 12.02 -7.92 -15.80
CA LEU A 62 11.76 -9.17 -16.53
C LEU A 62 10.84 -10.12 -15.75
N ILE A 63 10.97 -10.20 -14.42
CA ILE A 63 10.06 -10.98 -13.57
C ILE A 63 8.62 -10.49 -13.74
N ILE A 64 8.40 -9.17 -13.75
CA ILE A 64 7.09 -8.56 -13.98
C ILE A 64 6.54 -8.94 -15.36
N LEU A 65 7.36 -8.85 -16.42
CA LEU A 65 6.94 -9.26 -17.77
C LEU A 65 6.63 -10.76 -17.85
N LEU A 66 7.41 -11.62 -17.18
CA LEU A 66 7.20 -13.06 -17.13
C LEU A 66 5.87 -13.44 -16.46
N ALA A 67 5.33 -12.60 -15.57
CA ALA A 67 4.04 -12.84 -14.93
C ALA A 67 2.91 -13.05 -15.96
N TYR A 68 3.01 -12.35 -17.10
CA TYR A 68 2.05 -12.41 -18.18
C TYR A 68 2.10 -13.69 -19.02
N TYR A 69 3.16 -14.50 -18.88
CA TYR A 69 3.37 -15.76 -19.60
C TYR A 69 3.16 -16.97 -18.67
N ASP A 70 2.91 -18.15 -19.24
CA ASP A 70 2.74 -19.37 -18.46
C ASP A 70 4.07 -20.04 -18.08
N VAL A 71 4.97 -19.27 -17.48
CA VAL A 71 6.31 -19.70 -17.05
C VAL A 71 6.29 -20.01 -15.57
N ASP A 72 6.84 -21.17 -15.18
CA ASP A 72 7.15 -21.48 -13.78
C ASP A 72 8.53 -20.88 -13.45
N LEU A 73 8.54 -19.87 -12.59
CA LEU A 73 9.74 -19.19 -12.13
C LEU A 73 10.10 -19.70 -10.73
N ILE A 74 11.39 -20.00 -10.51
CA ILE A 74 11.88 -20.32 -9.16
C ILE A 74 11.97 -19.02 -8.37
N ILE A 75 11.19 -18.93 -7.30
CA ILE A 75 11.14 -17.76 -6.44
C ILE A 75 12.14 -17.91 -5.29
N ASN A 76 13.00 -16.90 -5.11
CA ASN A 76 13.86 -16.79 -3.95
C ASN A 76 13.31 -15.73 -2.99
N PHE A 77 12.74 -16.18 -1.87
CA PHE A 77 12.18 -15.30 -0.83
C PHE A 77 13.24 -14.65 0.07
N GLU A 78 14.52 -15.00 -0.10
CA GLU A 78 15.65 -14.41 0.64
C GLU A 78 16.33 -13.29 -0.15
N ASP A 79 15.93 -13.07 -1.42
CA ASP A 79 16.48 -12.03 -2.28
C ASP A 79 15.63 -10.75 -2.15
N ASP A 80 15.98 -9.92 -1.17
CA ASP A 80 15.27 -8.68 -0.87
C ASP A 80 15.19 -7.72 -2.07
N ASP A 81 16.18 -7.73 -2.97
CA ASP A 81 16.21 -6.85 -4.15
C ASP A 81 15.15 -7.22 -5.19
N LEU A 82 14.74 -8.50 -5.23
CA LEU A 82 13.81 -9.03 -6.24
C LEU A 82 12.46 -9.44 -5.66
N LEU A 83 12.31 -9.48 -4.33
CA LEU A 83 11.12 -10.01 -3.67
C LEU A 83 9.85 -9.27 -4.08
N ASP A 84 9.89 -7.96 -4.28
CA ASP A 84 8.71 -7.21 -4.73
C ASP A 84 8.20 -7.65 -6.10
N SER A 85 9.11 -7.87 -7.04
CA SER A 85 8.77 -8.35 -8.36
C SER A 85 8.31 -9.80 -8.32
N TYR A 86 8.87 -10.63 -7.44
CA TYR A 86 8.35 -11.97 -7.20
C TYR A 86 6.94 -11.96 -6.61
N LEU A 87 6.64 -11.08 -5.66
CA LEU A 87 5.30 -10.95 -5.08
C LEU A 87 4.30 -10.45 -6.13
N PHE A 88 4.68 -9.49 -6.99
CA PHE A 88 3.88 -9.11 -8.15
C PHE A 88 3.59 -10.32 -9.05
N PHE A 89 4.63 -11.05 -9.43
CA PHE A 89 4.53 -12.25 -10.26
C PHE A 89 3.59 -13.31 -9.64
N LEU A 90 3.68 -13.52 -8.33
CA LEU A 90 2.83 -14.47 -7.60
C LEU A 90 1.38 -14.00 -7.50
N SER A 91 1.16 -12.69 -7.34
CA SER A 91 -0.17 -12.08 -7.34
C SER A 91 -0.89 -12.30 -8.67
N PHE A 92 -0.13 -12.29 -9.76
CA PHE A 92 -0.65 -12.49 -11.10
C PHE A 92 -1.13 -13.93 -11.29
N ARG A 93 -2.35 -14.10 -11.85
CA ARG A 93 -3.01 -15.40 -12.06
C ARG A 93 -3.10 -16.29 -10.80
N LYS A 94 -3.05 -15.72 -9.60
CA LYS A 94 -3.16 -16.45 -8.32
C LYS A 94 -2.10 -17.53 -8.10
N ARG A 95 -0.87 -17.32 -8.59
CA ARG A 95 0.24 -18.27 -8.44
C ARG A 95 0.72 -18.41 -6.99
N TYR A 96 0.45 -17.42 -6.16
CA TYR A 96 0.75 -17.41 -4.72
C TYR A 96 0.27 -18.66 -3.95
N LEU A 97 -0.75 -19.38 -4.43
CA LEU A 97 -1.27 -20.55 -3.73
C LEU A 97 -0.23 -21.67 -3.56
N LYS A 98 0.71 -21.79 -4.51
CA LYS A 98 1.83 -22.75 -4.40
C LYS A 98 2.85 -22.36 -3.32
N GLU A 99 2.93 -21.09 -2.97
CA GLU A 99 3.93 -20.52 -2.06
C GLU A 99 3.29 -19.98 -0.76
N LYS A 100 2.05 -20.43 -0.44
CA LYS A 100 1.23 -19.88 0.66
C LYS A 100 2.01 -19.80 1.99
N GLU A 101 2.66 -20.89 2.41
CA GLU A 101 3.41 -20.91 3.66
C GLU A 101 4.53 -19.87 3.73
N ARG A 102 5.23 -19.62 2.62
CA ARG A 102 6.31 -18.62 2.56
C ARG A 102 5.75 -17.20 2.62
N ILE A 103 4.64 -16.95 1.92
CA ILE A 103 3.93 -15.67 1.94
C ILE A 103 3.41 -15.36 3.35
N VAL A 104 2.86 -16.35 4.05
CA VAL A 104 2.41 -16.19 5.44
C VAL A 104 3.57 -15.83 6.37
N LYS A 105 4.77 -16.38 6.17
CA LYS A 105 5.95 -15.98 6.95
C LYS A 105 6.29 -14.49 6.76
N LEU A 106 6.12 -13.96 5.54
CA LEU A 106 6.36 -12.54 5.27
C LEU A 106 5.35 -11.61 5.97
N LEU A 107 4.14 -12.08 6.29
CA LEU A 107 3.13 -11.29 7.00
C LEU A 107 3.64 -10.79 8.37
N TYR A 108 4.51 -11.56 9.01
CA TYR A 108 5.10 -11.24 10.31
C TYR A 108 6.38 -10.39 10.19
N GLN A 109 6.79 -10.01 8.98
CA GLN A 109 7.91 -9.15 8.68
C GLN A 109 7.41 -7.76 8.26
N SER A 110 7.41 -6.80 9.20
CA SER A 110 6.73 -5.50 9.06
C SER A 110 7.09 -4.71 7.80
N TYR A 111 8.32 -4.86 7.29
CA TYR A 111 8.80 -4.13 6.12
C TYR A 111 8.22 -4.63 4.79
N TRP A 112 7.78 -5.90 4.71
CA TRP A 112 7.19 -6.47 3.51
C TRP A 112 5.67 -6.33 3.41
N LEU A 113 5.01 -5.96 4.51
CA LEU A 113 3.55 -5.96 4.60
C LEU A 113 2.86 -5.20 3.45
N LYS A 114 3.43 -4.05 3.04
CA LYS A 114 2.89 -3.22 1.95
C LYS A 114 2.77 -3.99 0.63
N ASN A 115 3.72 -4.89 0.38
CA ASN A 115 3.88 -5.56 -0.89
C ASN A 115 3.01 -6.83 -0.96
N LEU A 116 2.45 -7.25 0.19
CA LEU A 116 1.55 -8.39 0.30
C LEU A 116 0.07 -8.05 0.09
N TYR A 117 -0.34 -6.78 0.13
CA TYR A 117 -1.76 -6.40 0.14
C TYR A 117 -2.56 -6.96 -1.04
N LEU A 118 -1.98 -7.04 -2.24
CA LEU A 118 -2.66 -7.58 -3.42
C LEU A 118 -2.92 -9.08 -3.30
N ILE A 119 -2.01 -9.81 -2.65
CA ILE A 119 -2.14 -11.26 -2.41
C ILE A 119 -3.12 -11.51 -1.26
N LEU A 120 -2.97 -10.78 -0.15
CA LEU A 120 -3.76 -10.95 1.07
C LEU A 120 -5.22 -10.50 0.94
N LYS A 121 -5.58 -9.78 -0.12
CA LYS A 121 -7.00 -9.50 -0.45
C LYS A 121 -7.79 -10.76 -0.82
N ASN A 122 -7.13 -11.88 -1.07
CA ASN A 122 -7.80 -13.11 -1.44
C ASN A 122 -8.32 -13.89 -0.21
N ASP A 123 -9.53 -14.42 -0.30
CA ASP A 123 -10.19 -15.16 0.78
C ASP A 123 -9.42 -16.40 1.26
N GLU A 124 -8.53 -16.96 0.43
CA GLU A 124 -7.67 -18.10 0.79
C GLU A 124 -6.67 -17.78 1.93
N PHE A 125 -6.44 -16.50 2.24
CA PHE A 125 -5.60 -16.04 3.36
C PHE A 125 -6.39 -15.58 4.58
N LYS A 126 -7.72 -15.75 4.59
CA LYS A 126 -8.58 -15.18 5.62
C LYS A 126 -8.20 -15.65 7.03
N GLU A 127 -7.95 -16.94 7.21
CA GLU A 127 -7.56 -17.50 8.51
C GLU A 127 -6.23 -16.93 8.99
N GLU A 128 -5.23 -16.79 8.10
CA GLU A 128 -3.93 -16.23 8.46
C GLU A 128 -3.99 -14.74 8.79
N ILE A 129 -4.86 -13.99 8.11
CA ILE A 129 -5.14 -12.59 8.42
C ILE A 129 -5.82 -12.46 9.78
N GLU A 130 -6.81 -13.30 10.08
CA GLU A 130 -7.47 -13.36 11.41
C GLU A 130 -6.43 -13.63 12.51
N ASN A 131 -5.62 -14.67 12.34
CA ASN A 131 -4.57 -15.03 13.29
C ASN A 131 -3.53 -13.90 13.48
N PHE A 132 -3.15 -13.20 12.40
CA PHE A 132 -2.26 -12.06 12.49
C PHE A 132 -2.89 -10.92 13.27
N ILE A 133 -4.13 -10.55 12.96
CA ILE A 133 -4.86 -9.45 13.59
C ILE A 133 -5.05 -9.71 15.10
N ASP A 134 -5.41 -10.94 15.47
CA ASP A 134 -5.69 -11.33 16.84
C ASP A 134 -4.43 -11.56 17.71
N SER A 135 -3.22 -11.48 17.12
CA SER A 135 -1.97 -11.55 17.89
C SER A 135 -1.80 -10.36 18.86
N ASP A 136 -0.83 -10.38 19.77
CA ASP A 136 -0.66 -9.30 20.77
C ASP A 136 0.29 -8.15 20.33
N THR A 137 0.88 -8.21 19.14
CA THR A 137 1.95 -7.28 18.74
C THR A 137 1.63 -6.50 17.44
N GLN A 138 2.50 -5.56 17.07
CA GLN A 138 2.49 -4.90 15.75
C GLN A 138 1.19 -4.14 15.37
N ILE A 139 0.65 -3.34 16.29
CA ILE A 139 -0.64 -2.64 16.07
C ILE A 139 -0.69 -1.79 14.79
N ASN A 140 0.39 -1.07 14.47
CA ASN A 140 0.43 -0.23 13.27
C ASN A 140 0.36 -1.05 11.98
N ASP A 141 1.00 -2.22 11.97
CA ASP A 141 1.00 -3.10 10.82
C ASP A 141 -0.39 -3.72 10.61
N LYS A 142 -1.09 -4.07 11.70
CA LYS A 142 -2.48 -4.53 11.65
C LYS A 142 -3.43 -3.47 11.09
N LEU A 143 -3.35 -2.26 11.62
CA LEU A 143 -4.19 -1.15 11.16
C LEU A 143 -3.94 -0.87 9.67
N LYS A 144 -2.68 -0.84 9.24
CA LYS A 144 -2.33 -0.68 7.83
C LYS A 144 -2.89 -1.81 6.97
N LEU A 145 -2.70 -3.06 7.38
CA LEU A 145 -3.21 -4.22 6.67
C LEU A 145 -4.72 -4.09 6.49
N MET A 146 -5.46 -3.98 7.60
CA MET A 146 -6.91 -3.88 7.63
C MET A 146 -7.45 -2.77 6.72
N THR A 147 -6.83 -1.58 6.77
CA THR A 147 -7.19 -0.45 5.90
C THR A 147 -6.94 -0.78 4.42
N ASN A 148 -5.78 -1.34 4.06
CA ASN A 148 -5.42 -1.60 2.66
C ASN A 148 -6.21 -2.76 2.03
N ILE A 149 -6.60 -3.75 2.82
CA ILE A 149 -7.37 -4.91 2.35
C ILE A 149 -8.88 -4.80 2.61
N ASN A 150 -9.36 -3.69 3.18
CA ASN A 150 -10.77 -3.49 3.59
C ASN A 150 -11.31 -4.58 4.53
N TYR A 151 -10.50 -4.98 5.51
CA TYR A 151 -10.85 -6.03 6.46
C TYR A 151 -11.21 -5.42 7.82
N PHE A 152 -12.46 -5.62 8.27
CA PHE A 152 -13.02 -4.87 9.41
C PHE A 152 -13.47 -5.75 10.59
N THR A 153 -12.92 -6.95 10.69
CA THR A 153 -13.24 -7.87 11.79
C THR A 153 -12.71 -7.29 13.10
N ASN A 154 -13.48 -7.44 14.19
CA ASN A 154 -13.14 -6.91 15.50
C ASN A 154 -12.93 -5.37 15.55
N ILE A 155 -13.61 -4.59 14.70
CA ILE A 155 -13.45 -3.12 14.64
C ILE A 155 -13.58 -2.43 16.01
N ASP A 156 -14.48 -2.92 16.88
CA ASP A 156 -14.67 -2.44 18.25
C ASP A 156 -13.36 -2.46 19.07
N HIS A 157 -12.50 -3.46 18.85
CA HIS A 157 -11.20 -3.57 19.51
C HIS A 157 -10.28 -2.39 19.15
N PHE A 158 -10.36 -1.92 17.89
CA PHE A 158 -9.45 -0.92 17.37
C PHE A 158 -9.87 0.53 17.71
N LEU A 159 -11.11 0.74 18.13
CA LEU A 159 -11.62 2.05 18.55
C LEU A 159 -10.76 2.69 19.66
N LYS A 160 -10.22 1.89 20.59
CA LYS A 160 -9.37 2.39 21.69
C LYS A 160 -8.11 3.09 21.19
N TYR A 161 -7.61 2.72 20.00
CA TYR A 161 -6.38 3.29 19.44
C TYR A 161 -6.57 4.69 18.85
N LEU A 162 -7.82 5.19 18.73
CA LEU A 162 -8.07 6.61 18.48
C LEU A 162 -7.48 7.50 19.58
N GLY A 163 -7.32 6.98 20.80
CA GLY A 163 -6.65 7.65 21.91
C GLY A 163 -5.37 6.97 22.35
N ASP A 164 -4.60 6.40 21.43
CA ASP A 164 -3.22 5.94 21.70
C ASP A 164 -2.31 7.14 22.01
N LYS A 165 -1.19 6.96 22.70
CA LYS A 165 -0.20 8.03 22.90
C LYS A 165 0.53 8.37 21.60
N ASN A 166 0.73 7.38 20.73
CA ASN A 166 1.34 7.52 19.43
C ASN A 166 0.32 8.06 18.42
N LYS A 167 0.55 9.28 17.95
CA LYS A 167 -0.29 9.95 16.96
C LYS A 167 -0.39 9.20 15.64
N TYR A 168 0.68 8.49 15.24
CA TYR A 168 0.67 7.71 14.01
C TYR A 168 -0.31 6.53 14.13
N THR A 169 -0.31 5.85 15.27
CA THR A 169 -1.27 4.78 15.57
C THR A 169 -2.70 5.32 15.58
N CYS A 170 -2.92 6.50 16.16
CA CYS A 170 -4.24 7.15 16.15
C CYS A 170 -4.71 7.49 14.74
N PHE A 171 -3.80 7.99 13.89
CA PHE A 171 -4.10 8.29 12.49
C PHE A 171 -4.48 7.03 11.71
N LEU A 172 -3.73 5.94 11.85
CA LEU A 172 -4.06 4.67 11.20
C LEU A 172 -5.41 4.11 11.68
N ALA A 173 -5.73 4.24 12.98
CA ALA A 173 -7.03 3.87 13.52
C ALA A 173 -8.15 4.73 12.95
N TYR A 174 -7.93 6.05 12.83
CA TYR A 174 -8.86 6.96 12.16
C TYR A 174 -9.12 6.53 10.71
N GLU A 175 -8.07 6.25 9.92
CA GLU A 175 -8.23 5.82 8.52
C GLU A 175 -9.06 4.54 8.41
N LEU A 176 -8.79 3.55 9.27
CA LEU A 176 -9.54 2.31 9.31
C LEU A 176 -11.03 2.53 9.61
N ILE A 177 -11.33 3.35 10.62
CA ILE A 177 -12.69 3.62 11.09
C ILE A 177 -13.45 4.50 10.09
N TYR A 178 -12.76 5.48 9.49
CA TYR A 178 -13.30 6.29 8.42
C TYR A 178 -13.73 5.41 7.24
N LEU A 179 -12.84 4.52 6.78
CA LEU A 179 -13.13 3.59 5.71
C LEU A 179 -14.27 2.61 6.06
N TYR A 180 -14.32 2.13 7.31
CA TYR A 180 -15.43 1.32 7.82
C TYR A 180 -16.78 2.04 7.69
N LYS A 181 -16.86 3.34 8.03
CA LYS A 181 -18.07 4.16 7.87
C LYS A 181 -18.39 4.47 6.40
N GLU A 182 -17.40 4.77 5.57
CA GLU A 182 -17.59 5.02 4.12
C GLU A 182 -18.18 3.79 3.41
N LYS A 183 -17.92 2.58 3.93
CA LYS A 183 -18.54 1.33 3.46
C LYS A 183 -19.99 1.14 3.92
N GLY A 184 -20.58 2.12 4.61
CA GLY A 184 -21.97 2.09 5.08
C GLY A 184 -22.18 1.29 6.36
N ASN A 185 -21.11 0.91 7.07
CA ASN A 185 -21.25 0.21 8.33
C ASN A 185 -21.59 1.18 9.46
N ASN A 186 -22.47 0.73 10.36
CA ASN A 186 -22.83 1.49 11.56
C ASN A 186 -21.72 1.37 12.62
N LEU A 187 -21.12 2.49 12.98
CA LEU A 187 -20.14 2.56 14.06
C LEU A 187 -20.85 2.89 15.37
N VAL A 188 -20.74 2.00 16.36
CA VAL A 188 -21.21 2.26 17.73
C VAL A 188 -20.01 2.32 18.66
N ILE A 189 -19.67 3.52 19.12
CA ILE A 189 -18.57 3.70 20.07
C ILE A 189 -19.10 3.42 21.48
N LYS A 190 -18.76 2.25 22.02
CA LYS A 190 -19.01 1.89 23.43
C LYS A 190 -18.02 2.62 24.35
N GLU A 191 -18.23 2.52 25.65
CA GLU A 191 -17.34 3.14 26.64
C GLU A 191 -15.92 2.53 26.59
N LEU A 192 -14.94 3.33 26.17
CA LEU A 192 -13.55 2.94 25.95
C LEU A 192 -12.64 3.35 27.11
N GLN A 193 -11.55 2.60 27.25
CA GLN A 193 -10.36 3.05 27.97
C GLN A 193 -9.31 3.42 26.93
N VAL A 194 -8.80 4.64 27.02
CA VAL A 194 -7.79 5.18 26.10
C VAL A 194 -6.61 5.74 26.89
N ASP A 195 -5.46 5.82 26.26
CA ASP A 195 -4.23 6.28 26.90
C ASP A 195 -4.07 7.80 26.88
N ASP A 196 -4.64 8.47 25.87
CA ASP A 196 -4.58 9.92 25.66
C ASP A 196 -5.95 10.47 25.23
N LEU A 197 -6.55 11.27 26.12
CA LEU A 197 -7.87 11.88 25.93
C LEU A 197 -7.88 12.95 24.83
N ILE A 198 -6.75 13.63 24.61
CA ILE A 198 -6.64 14.66 23.58
C ILE A 198 -6.57 14.02 22.21
N ASN A 199 -5.76 12.96 22.08
CA ASN A 199 -5.70 12.19 20.84
C ASN A 199 -7.06 11.57 20.54
N PHE A 200 -7.73 10.96 21.53
CA PHE A 200 -9.08 10.45 21.34
C PHE A 200 -10.02 11.54 20.83
N LEU A 201 -10.10 12.68 21.51
CA LEU A 201 -10.99 13.77 21.11
C LEU A 201 -10.67 14.25 19.69
N TYR A 202 -9.39 14.37 19.33
CA TYR A 202 -8.97 14.84 18.02
C TYR A 202 -9.32 13.84 16.90
N PHE A 203 -8.94 12.57 17.05
CA PHE A 203 -9.10 11.56 16.01
C PHE A 203 -10.50 10.93 15.97
N SER A 204 -11.27 10.98 17.06
CA SER A 204 -12.66 10.49 17.05
C SER A 204 -13.67 11.54 16.60
N PHE A 205 -13.28 12.81 16.51
CA PHE A 205 -14.18 13.94 16.36
C PHE A 205 -15.24 13.77 15.26
N ASP A 206 -14.84 13.33 14.08
CA ASP A 206 -15.73 13.13 12.92
C ASP A 206 -16.77 12.03 13.13
N PHE A 207 -16.55 11.16 14.12
CA PHE A 207 -17.36 9.99 14.40
C PHE A 207 -18.32 10.19 15.58
N LEU A 208 -18.12 11.24 16.40
CA LEU A 208 -18.96 11.53 17.56
C LEU A 208 -20.28 12.19 17.14
N GLU A 209 -21.38 11.75 17.73
CA GLU A 209 -22.71 12.31 17.45
C GLU A 209 -22.80 13.78 17.87
N GLU A 210 -22.15 14.16 18.98
CA GLU A 210 -22.20 15.50 19.56
C GLU A 210 -21.08 16.42 19.06
N LYS A 211 -20.48 16.16 17.89
CA LYS A 211 -19.34 16.93 17.35
C LYS A 211 -19.57 18.44 17.30
N GLU A 212 -20.79 18.89 17.00
CA GLU A 212 -21.17 20.31 17.00
C GLU A 212 -21.20 20.90 18.41
N GLU A 213 -21.78 20.17 19.37
CA GLU A 213 -21.81 20.57 20.78
C GLU A 213 -20.41 20.60 21.39
N ILE A 214 -19.56 19.63 21.00
CA ILE A 214 -18.14 19.58 21.37
C ILE A 214 -17.41 20.83 20.85
N LEU A 215 -17.61 21.23 19.60
CA LEU A 215 -17.01 22.46 19.05
C LEU A 215 -17.44 23.71 19.84
N CYS A 216 -18.73 23.80 20.21
CA CYS A 216 -19.20 24.90 21.07
C CYS A 216 -18.49 24.88 22.43
N CYS A 217 -18.38 23.72 23.07
CA CYS A 217 -17.68 23.59 24.35
C CYS A 217 -16.20 23.99 24.25
N VAL A 218 -15.52 23.63 23.17
CA VAL A 218 -14.11 23.99 22.94
C VAL A 218 -13.97 25.50 22.76
N LYS A 219 -14.81 26.13 21.93
CA LYS A 219 -14.78 27.59 21.70
C LYS A 219 -15.07 28.40 22.97
N GLU A 220 -16.00 27.90 23.80
CA GLU A 220 -16.36 28.52 25.08
C GLU A 220 -15.40 28.17 26.22
N ASN A 221 -14.39 27.33 25.97
CA ASN A 221 -13.51 26.75 26.99
C ASN A 221 -14.28 26.06 28.14
N ASN A 222 -15.44 25.47 27.83
CA ASN A 222 -16.34 24.82 28.78
C ASN A 222 -15.94 23.36 29.02
N LEU A 223 -14.86 23.16 29.78
CA LEU A 223 -14.33 21.83 30.11
C LEU A 223 -15.33 20.93 30.86
N CYS A 224 -16.17 21.50 31.72
CA CYS A 224 -17.15 20.73 32.48
C CYS A 224 -18.18 20.05 31.55
N ARG A 225 -18.72 20.82 30.60
CA ARG A 225 -19.67 20.29 29.62
C ARG A 225 -19.00 19.32 28.65
N LEU A 226 -17.80 19.64 28.17
CA LEU A 226 -17.02 18.75 27.32
C LEU A 226 -16.76 17.39 27.99
N LYS A 227 -16.33 17.39 29.26
CA LYS A 227 -16.16 16.15 30.05
C LYS A 227 -17.47 15.38 30.21
N SER A 228 -18.60 16.07 30.35
CA SER A 228 -19.91 15.43 30.45
C SER A 228 -20.30 14.69 29.16
N ILE A 229 -20.03 15.30 28.00
CA ILE A 229 -20.27 14.66 26.69
C ILE A 229 -19.36 13.44 26.53
N LEU A 230 -18.06 13.60 26.79
CA LEU A 230 -17.08 12.53 26.58
C LEU A 230 -17.25 11.32 27.51
N LYS A 231 -17.92 11.46 28.66
CA LYS A 231 -18.28 10.33 29.53
C LYS A 231 -19.21 9.31 28.87
N LYS A 232 -19.90 9.66 27.77
CA LYS A 232 -20.66 8.69 26.97
C LYS A 232 -19.75 7.68 26.28
N TYR A 233 -18.51 8.06 26.00
CA TYR A 233 -17.56 7.29 25.20
C TYR A 233 -16.33 6.82 25.97
N LEU A 234 -16.03 7.40 27.14
CA LEU A 234 -14.77 7.19 27.86
C LEU A 234 -14.99 6.88 29.34
N LYS A 235 -14.33 5.83 29.83
CA LYS A 235 -14.34 5.42 31.26
C LYS A 235 -13.79 6.48 32.20
N CYS A 236 -12.82 7.27 31.74
CA CYS A 236 -12.18 8.30 32.55
C CYS A 236 -11.91 9.55 31.72
N VAL A 237 -12.31 10.72 32.23
CA VAL A 237 -12.13 12.04 31.58
C VAL A 237 -11.49 13.08 32.49
N LYS A 238 -10.88 12.64 33.61
CA LYS A 238 -10.42 13.54 34.69
C LYS A 238 -9.39 14.55 34.20
N ASP A 239 -8.43 14.09 33.39
CA ASP A 239 -7.26 14.87 32.97
C ASP A 239 -7.41 15.56 31.61
N LEU A 240 -8.63 15.62 31.08
CA LEU A 240 -8.90 16.32 29.81
C LEU A 240 -8.56 17.81 29.95
N LYS A 241 -7.83 18.31 28.94
CA LYS A 241 -7.50 19.72 28.73
C LYS A 241 -7.91 20.12 27.31
N ILE A 242 -8.00 21.42 27.04
CA ILE A 242 -8.11 21.93 25.67
C ILE A 242 -6.71 22.41 25.30
N ASP A 243 -6.12 21.81 24.26
CA ASP A 243 -4.85 22.25 23.69
C ASP A 243 -5.08 22.87 22.30
N LYS A 244 -4.01 23.43 21.71
CA LYS A 244 -4.06 24.05 20.38
C LYS A 244 -4.59 23.13 19.27
N ARG A 245 -4.49 21.81 19.41
CA ARG A 245 -4.98 20.86 18.40
C ARG A 245 -6.49 20.74 18.49
N VAL A 246 -7.01 20.64 19.72
CA VAL A 246 -8.46 20.62 19.98
C VAL A 246 -9.10 21.94 19.55
N GLU A 247 -8.44 23.07 19.78
CA GLU A 247 -8.88 24.39 19.28
C GLU A 247 -8.98 24.44 17.74
N GLY A 248 -8.16 23.65 17.05
CA GLY A 248 -8.10 23.58 15.59
C GLY A 248 -9.14 22.69 14.91
N LEU A 249 -10.04 22.04 15.67
CA LEU A 249 -11.06 21.15 15.11
C LEU A 249 -12.01 21.88 14.15
N LYS A 250 -12.30 21.24 13.01
CA LYS A 250 -13.17 21.74 11.95
C LYS A 250 -13.98 20.60 11.34
N VAL A 251 -15.13 20.91 10.76
CA VAL A 251 -15.92 19.96 9.96
C VAL A 251 -15.53 20.16 8.49
N PHE A 252 -15.00 19.12 7.84
CA PHE A 252 -14.58 19.17 6.43
C PHE A 252 -15.63 18.56 5.49
N ASN A 253 -15.76 19.14 4.29
CA ASN A 253 -16.50 18.58 3.16
C ASN A 253 -15.49 18.21 2.06
N LYS A 254 -15.57 16.98 1.54
CA LYS A 254 -14.59 16.35 0.63
C LYS A 254 -14.54 17.02 -0.76
N LEU A 255 -13.34 17.14 -1.32
CA LEU A 255 -13.06 17.48 -2.73
C LEU A 255 -12.29 16.31 -3.34
N ASP A 256 -12.79 15.77 -4.45
CA ASP A 256 -12.13 14.77 -5.29
C ASP A 256 -11.45 15.45 -6.49
N SER A 257 -10.25 14.99 -6.83
CA SER A 257 -9.74 15.09 -8.19
C SER A 257 -8.65 14.05 -8.42
N GLY A 258 -8.93 13.09 -9.30
CA GLY A 258 -7.92 12.29 -9.98
C GLY A 258 -7.90 12.68 -11.46
N SER A 259 -6.70 12.73 -12.04
CA SER A 259 -6.51 12.86 -13.49
C SER A 259 -5.50 11.81 -13.95
N GLU A 260 -5.85 11.05 -14.97
CA GLU A 260 -4.95 10.14 -15.68
C GLU A 260 -4.22 10.89 -16.82
N LEU A 261 -2.99 10.46 -17.11
CA LEU A 261 -2.11 10.98 -18.16
C LEU A 261 -2.13 10.06 -19.39
N GLU A 262 -2.15 10.66 -20.58
CA GLU A 262 -1.96 10.00 -21.88
C GLU A 262 -0.48 9.72 -22.17
N VAL A 263 -0.19 8.71 -22.99
CA VAL A 263 1.18 8.27 -23.33
C VAL A 263 1.43 8.41 -24.84
N GLU A 264 2.50 9.10 -25.20
CA GLU A 264 3.02 9.26 -26.58
C GLU A 264 3.91 8.09 -27.02
N GLU A 265 4.16 7.94 -28.33
CA GLU A 265 5.06 6.92 -28.90
C GLU A 265 6.54 7.33 -28.80
N GLU A 266 7.36 6.51 -28.14
CA GLU A 266 8.79 6.78 -27.90
C GLU A 266 9.73 5.80 -28.64
N ASN A 267 10.96 6.26 -28.94
CA ASN A 267 12.03 5.47 -29.56
C ASN A 267 13.10 5.10 -28.52
N PHE A 268 13.49 3.82 -28.46
CA PHE A 268 14.47 3.26 -27.52
C PHE A 268 15.71 2.66 -28.18
N ASP A 269 16.03 3.01 -29.43
CA ASP A 269 17.16 2.42 -30.16
C ASP A 269 18.49 2.55 -29.40
N TYR A 270 18.65 3.60 -28.60
CA TYR A 270 19.84 3.83 -27.77
C TYR A 270 20.04 2.80 -26.65
N LEU A 271 18.97 2.13 -26.19
CA LEU A 271 19.09 1.02 -25.25
C LEU A 271 19.59 -0.27 -25.92
N PHE A 272 19.68 -0.31 -27.25
CA PHE A 272 20.04 -1.50 -28.03
C PHE A 272 21.28 -1.29 -28.92
N ASP A 273 21.77 -0.05 -29.01
CA ASP A 273 22.97 0.29 -29.76
C ASP A 273 24.11 0.58 -28.78
N SER A 274 25.17 -0.21 -28.84
CA SER A 274 26.37 -0.01 -28.02
C SER A 274 27.16 1.26 -28.39
N SER A 275 26.76 1.95 -29.46
CA SER A 275 27.46 3.14 -29.99
C SER A 275 26.81 4.48 -29.65
N SER A 276 25.54 4.50 -29.21
CA SER A 276 24.83 5.73 -28.83
C SER A 276 24.92 5.94 -27.32
N TYR A 277 26.00 6.56 -26.87
CA TYR A 277 26.02 7.19 -25.55
C TYR A 277 25.09 8.41 -25.61
N LYS A 278 23.99 8.40 -24.85
CA LYS A 278 23.50 9.65 -24.27
C LYS A 278 24.55 10.05 -23.24
N ASP A 279 25.23 11.16 -23.46
CA ASP A 279 26.10 11.71 -22.43
C ASP A 279 25.24 12.07 -21.21
N MET A 280 25.77 11.87 -20.00
CA MET A 280 25.10 12.16 -18.71
C MET A 280 24.49 13.58 -18.64
N CYS A 281 24.94 14.48 -19.50
CA CYS A 281 24.50 15.87 -19.61
C CYS A 281 23.17 16.06 -20.35
N ASP A 282 22.66 15.06 -21.09
CA ASP A 282 21.37 15.13 -21.80
C ASP A 282 20.19 14.68 -20.91
N CYS A 283 20.44 14.38 -19.63
CA CYS A 283 19.47 13.84 -18.66
C CYS A 283 18.83 14.92 -17.76
N ILE A 284 18.85 16.20 -18.15
CA ILE A 284 18.10 17.27 -17.47
C ILE A 284 17.07 17.85 -18.44
N GLU A 285 15.85 17.31 -18.40
CA GLU A 285 14.61 18.02 -18.75
C GLU A 285 13.55 17.76 -17.68
#